data_AF-A0A2D7G2F9-F1
#
_entry.id   AF-A0A2D7G2F9-F1
#
_cell.length_a   1.000
_cell.length_b   1.000
_cell.length_c   1.000
_cell.angle_alpha   90.00
_cell.angle_beta   90.00
_cell.angle_gamma   90.00
#
_symmetry.space_group_name_H-M   'P 1'
#
loop_
_entity.id
_entity.type
_entity.pdbx_description
1 polymer ?
#
loop_
_entity_poly.entity_id
_entity_poly.type
_entity_poly.pdbx_seq_one_letter_code
_entity_poly.pdbx_strand_id
1 'polypeptide(L)' 'MRRFPFTELKINQACVTGAADKPAARTILESSIDLARRLNIRSVAEGIETEEDLSLWRRLGVDLAQGYYLS' A
#
# COMPACT_ATOMS: atom_id res chain seq x y z
N MET A 1 -21.03 -17.04 6.03
CA MET A 1 -20.19 -15.89 5.61
C MET A 1 -18.90 -15.95 6.42
N ARG A 2 -17.78 -16.36 5.81
CA ARG A 2 -16.46 -16.40 6.47
C ARG A 2 -16.01 -14.96 6.65
N ARG A 3 -16.15 -14.41 7.85
CA ARG A 3 -15.68 -13.05 8.19
C ARG A 3 -14.21 -13.18 8.56
N PHE A 4 -13.32 -12.66 7.72
CA PHE A 4 -11.93 -12.53 8.11
C PHE A 4 -11.87 -11.57 9.31
N PRO A 5 -11.19 -11.92 10.42
CA PRO A 5 -11.19 -11.09 11.63
C PRO A 5 -10.32 -9.83 11.49
N PHE A 6 -9.67 -9.65 10.34
CA PHE A 6 -8.82 -8.51 10.03
C PHE A 6 -9.61 -7.47 9.25
N THR A 7 -9.43 -6.19 9.58
CA THR A 7 -10.09 -5.04 8.95
C THR A 7 -9.13 -4.22 8.09
N GLU A 8 -7.84 -4.58 8.09
CA GLU A 8 -6.75 -3.85 7.46
C GLU A 8 -5.71 -4.84 6.91
N LEU A 9 -5.12 -4.49 5.77
CA LEU A 9 -3.94 -5.11 5.18
C LEU A 9 -2.80 -4.09 5.19
N LYS A 10 -1.76 -4.38 5.96
CA LYS A 10 -0.54 -3.58 6.01
C LYS A 10 0.42 -3.99 4.89
N ILE A 11 0.89 -3.02 4.12
CA ILE A 11 1.84 -3.16 3.04
C ILE A 11 3.15 -2.55 3.53
N ASN A 12 4.09 -3.43 3.87
CA ASN A 12 5.37 -3.06 4.47
C ASN A 12 6.24 -2.19 3.55
N GLN A 13 7.10 -1.39 4.18
CA GLN A 13 8.05 -0.48 3.54
C GLN A 13 8.81 -1.08 2.35
N ALA A 14 9.24 -2.34 2.43
CA ALA A 14 9.96 -3.00 1.33
C ALA A 14 9.16 -3.08 0.01
N CYS A 15 7.83 -3.00 0.07
CA CYS A 15 6.94 -2.95 -1.09
C CYS A 15 6.56 -1.52 -1.50
N VAL A 16 6.79 -0.55 -0.60
CA VAL A 16 6.40 0.85 -0.73
C VAL A 16 7.57 1.66 -1.30
N THR A 17 8.74 1.54 -0.69
CA THR A 17 9.92 2.37 -0.95
C THR A 17 10.52 2.07 -2.31
N GLY A 18 10.48 3.06 -3.21
CA GLY A 18 10.99 2.94 -4.57
C GLY A 18 10.10 2.10 -5.48
N ALA A 19 8.82 1.88 -5.14
CA ALA A 19 7.84 1.28 -6.04
C ALA A 19 7.57 2.18 -7.27
N ALA A 20 7.88 3.48 -7.16
CA ALA A 20 7.94 4.38 -8.29
C ALA A 20 8.94 3.92 -9.37
N ASP A 21 10.09 3.36 -8.99
CA ASP A 21 11.19 3.05 -9.91
C ASP A 21 11.44 1.55 -10.11
N LYS A 22 10.90 0.69 -9.24
CA LYS A 22 11.12 -0.76 -9.25
C LYS A 22 9.86 -1.50 -9.69
N PRO A 23 9.79 -2.02 -10.93
CA PRO A 23 8.59 -2.68 -11.45
C PRO A 23 8.10 -3.86 -10.60
N ALA A 24 9.03 -4.66 -10.07
CA ALA A 24 8.68 -5.80 -9.21
C ALA A 24 8.00 -5.35 -7.90
N ALA A 25 8.51 -4.30 -7.26
CA ALA A 25 7.89 -3.73 -6.06
C ALA A 25 6.50 -3.17 -6.38
N ARG A 26 6.36 -2.47 -7.51
CA ARG A 26 5.07 -1.96 -8.00
C ARG A 26 4.05 -3.07 -8.19
N THR A 27 4.42 -4.18 -8.84
CA THR A 27 3.52 -5.32 -9.05
C THR A 27 3.03 -5.93 -7.74
N ILE A 28 3.91 -6.06 -6.75
CA ILE A 28 3.56 -6.57 -5.42
C ILE A 28 2.60 -5.61 -4.71
N LEU A 29 2.88 -4.31 -4.79
CA LEU A 29 2.04 -3.25 -4.25
C LEU A 29 0.63 -3.30 -4.85
N GLU A 30 0.51 -3.29 -6.18
CA GLU A 30 -0.75 -3.36 -6.90
C GLU A 30 -1.55 -4.62 -6.54
N SER A 31 -0.88 -5.78 -6.49
CA SER A 31 -1.50 -7.06 -6.12
C SER A 31 -2.03 -7.05 -4.69
N SER A 32 -1.28 -6.43 -3.77
CA SER A 32 -1.68 -6.31 -2.36
C SER A 32 -2.91 -5.42 -2.20
N ILE A 33 -2.97 -4.31 -2.94
CA ILE A 33 -4.12 -3.40 -2.95
C ILE A 33 -5.36 -4.10 -3.53
N ASP A 34 -5.21 -4.82 -4.65
CA ASP A 34 -6.30 -5.60 -5.25
C ASP A 34 -6.83 -6.67 -4.27
N LEU A 35 -5.94 -7.33 -3.53
CA LEU A 35 -6.33 -8.27 -2.47
C LEU A 35 -7.15 -7.58 -1.37
N ALA A 36 -6.69 -6.43 -0.86
CA ALA A 36 -7.42 -5.67 0.17
C ALA A 36 -8.84 -5.30 -0.30
N ARG A 37 -8.97 -4.83 -1.55
CA ARG A 37 -10.27 -4.52 -2.17
C ARG A 37 -11.18 -5.73 -2.25
N ARG A 38 -10.68 -6.87 -2.73
CA ARG A 38 -11.46 -8.11 -2.85
C ARG A 38 -11.91 -8.66 -1.50
N LEU A 39 -11.10 -8.46 -0.47
CA LEU A 39 -11.43 -8.82 0.91
C LEU A 39 -12.32 -7.78 1.61
N ASN A 40 -12.57 -6.63 0.96
CA ASN A 40 -13.29 -5.48 1.52
C ASN A 40 -12.70 -5.01 2.86
N ILE A 41 -11.38 -4.90 2.91
CA ILE A 41 -10.60 -4.40 4.05
C ILE A 41 -9.74 -3.22 3.61
N ARG A 42 -9.35 -2.37 4.56
CA ARG A 42 -8.52 -1.18 4.28
C ARG A 42 -7.09 -1.59 3.95
N SER A 43 -6.46 -0.86 3.04
CA SER A 43 -5.04 -0.97 2.73
C SER A 43 -4.24 0.12 3.45
N VAL A 44 -3.13 -0.25 4.09
CA VAL A 44 -2.27 0.67 4.83
C VAL A 44 -0.84 0.58 4.30
N ALA A 45 -0.33 1.67 3.74
CA ALA A 45 1.08 1.82 3.35
C ALA A 45 1.94 2.15 4.56
N GLU A 46 3.06 1.46 4.75
CA GLU A 46 4.05 1.85 5.75
C GLU A 46 5.38 2.21 5.08
N GLY A 47 6.05 3.26 5.56
CA GLY A 47 7.38 3.66 5.10
C GLY A 47 7.41 4.50 3.82
N ILE A 48 6.45 5.43 3.64
CA ILE A 48 6.57 6.46 2.60
C ILE A 48 7.71 7.44 2.95
N GLU A 49 8.73 7.50 2.10
CA GLU A 49 9.93 8.33 2.29
C GLU A 49 10.05 9.45 1.24
N THR A 50 9.40 9.32 0.08
CA THR A 50 9.50 10.28 -1.03
C THR A 50 8.13 10.74 -1.54
N GLU A 51 8.11 11.88 -2.24
CA GLU A 51 6.91 12.44 -2.86
C GLU A 51 6.43 11.57 -4.04
N GLU A 52 7.36 10.95 -4.76
CA GLU A 52 7.09 10.06 -5.88
C GLU A 52 6.36 8.81 -5.41
N ASP A 53 6.81 8.22 -4.30
CA ASP A 53 6.12 7.11 -3.68
C ASP A 53 4.71 7.58 -3.28
N LEU A 54 4.56 8.69 -2.53
CA LEU A 54 3.25 9.22 -2.13
C LEU A 54 2.30 9.46 -3.32
N SER A 55 2.83 9.96 -4.44
CA SER A 55 2.07 10.20 -5.66
C SER A 55 1.60 8.90 -6.31
N LEU A 56 2.45 7.87 -6.33
CA LEU A 56 2.07 6.53 -6.75
C LEU A 56 0.96 5.97 -5.84
N TRP A 57 1.09 6.14 -4.52
CA TRP A 57 0.08 5.70 -3.54
C TRP A 57 -1.30 6.31 -3.78
N ARG A 58 -1.36 7.63 -3.98
CA ARG A 58 -2.61 8.34 -4.31
C ARG A 58 -3.25 7.82 -5.59
N ARG A 59 -2.44 7.55 -6.63
CA ARG A 59 -2.93 6.99 -7.90
C ARG A 59 -3.44 5.57 -7.76
N LEU A 60 -2.77 4.76 -6.94
CA LEU A 60 -3.14 3.36 -6.74
C LEU A 60 -4.33 3.18 -5.80
N GLY A 61 -4.80 4.24 -5.14
CA GLY A 61 -6.05 4.25 -4.36
C GLY A 61 -5.96 3.46 -3.07
N VAL A 62 -4.89 3.69 -2.32
CA VAL A 62 -4.70 3.14 -0.97
C VAL A 62 -5.39 4.01 0.06
N ASP A 63 -5.95 3.37 1.08
CA ASP A 63 -6.80 4.03 2.07
C ASP A 63 -6.01 4.87 3.07
N LEU A 64 -4.87 4.35 3.56
CA LEU A 64 -4.05 5.01 4.58
C LEU A 64 -2.57 4.91 4.23
N ALA A 65 -1.82 5.95 4.57
CA ALA A 65 -0.37 5.99 4.42
C ALA A 65 0.31 6.45 5.71
N GLN A 66 1.43 5.81 6.04
CA GLN A 66 2.28 6.11 7.18
C GLN A 66 3.74 6.14 6.72
N GLY A 67 4.51 7.13 7.13
CA GLY A 67 5.93 7.23 6.73
C GLY A 67 6.59 8.51 7.23
N TYR A 68 7.93 8.53 7.19
CA TYR A 68 8.75 9.68 7.59
C TYR A 68 8.41 10.94 6.81
N TYR A 69 8.04 10.80 5.52
CA TYR A 69 7.63 11.92 4.67
C TYR A 69 6.31 12.58 5.12
N LEU A 70 5.50 11.90 5.94
CA LEU A 70 4.17 12.37 6.38
C LEU A 70 4.16 12.89 7.83
N SER A 71 5.31 12.91 8.53
CA SER A 71 5.43 13.31 9.94
C SER A 71 5.95 14.73 10.14
#